data_AF-A0A7C3GRA0-F1
#
_entry.id   AF-A0A7C3GRA0-F1
#
_cell.length_a   1.000
_cell.length_b   1.000
_cell.length_c   1.000
_cell.angle_alpha   90.00
_cell.angle_beta   90.00
_cell.angle_gamma   90.00
#
_symmetry.space_group_name_H-M   'P 1'
#
loop_
_entity.id
_entity.type
_entity.pdbx_description
1 polymer ?
#
loop_
_entity_poly.entity_id
_entity_poly.type
_entity_poly.pdbx_seq_one_letter_code
_entity_poly.pdbx_strand_id
1 'polypeptide(L)'
;MRPRSIFLLCFAVAVMTLPKFLNAVYALFVSPSGYALLWFISNGLVLVSCYGLWHMRKWGVYLFVGAWLVKIAGVLWFPLEPGKSTLLLWFPVVVLLVYLAVVAHHWKDMNKESNELIQ
;
A
#
# COMPACT_ATOMS: atom_id res chain seq x y z
N MET A 1 0.76 -20.82 11.49
CA MET A 1 1.22 -20.98 10.09
C MET A 1 0.96 -19.68 9.35
N ARG A 2 1.97 -19.05 8.73
CA ARG A 2 1.75 -17.78 8.02
C ARG A 2 0.88 -18.04 6.76
N PRO A 3 -0.27 -17.37 6.59
CA PRO A 3 -1.12 -17.48 5.43
C PRO A 3 -0.35 -17.04 4.19
N ARG A 4 -0.08 -18.01 3.31
CA ARG A 4 0.65 -17.83 2.04
C ARG A 4 0.01 -16.74 1.16
N SER A 5 -1.29 -16.52 1.31
CA SER A 5 -2.08 -15.49 0.63
C SER A 5 -1.65 -14.06 0.98
N ILE A 6 -1.36 -13.76 2.25
CA ILE A 6 -0.89 -12.43 2.67
C ILE A 6 0.51 -12.15 2.13
N PHE A 7 1.37 -13.17 2.20
CA PHE A 7 2.72 -13.09 1.65
C PHE A 7 2.70 -12.83 0.14
N LEU A 8 1.91 -13.60 -0.62
CA LEU A 8 1.80 -13.46 -2.07
C LEU A 8 1.24 -12.08 -2.46
N LEU A 9 0.26 -11.58 -1.72
CA LEU A 9 -0.32 -10.26 -1.97
C LEU A 9 0.70 -9.15 -1.73
N CYS A 10 1.43 -9.19 -0.61
CA CYS A 10 2.47 -8.20 -0.36
C CYS A 10 3.66 -8.33 -1.30
N PHE A 11 4.04 -9.55 -1.69
CA PHE A 11 5.08 -9.76 -2.68
C PHE A 11 4.67 -9.19 -4.05
N ALA A 12 3.45 -9.47 -4.51
CA ALA A 12 2.94 -8.93 -5.77
C ALA A 12 2.87 -7.40 -5.74
N VAL A 13 2.34 -6.82 -4.65
CA VAL A 13 2.29 -5.37 -4.46
C VAL A 13 3.70 -4.79 -4.41
N ALA A 14 4.63 -5.39 -3.67
CA ALA A 14 6.01 -4.95 -3.60
C ALA A 14 6.68 -4.98 -4.97
N VAL A 15 6.59 -6.07 -5.73
CA VAL A 15 7.17 -6.18 -7.08
C VAL A 15 6.62 -5.12 -8.03
N MET A 16 5.33 -4.79 -7.95
CA MET A 16 4.74 -3.72 -8.76
C MET A 16 5.09 -2.31 -8.30
N THR A 17 5.36 -2.13 -6.99
CA THR A 17 5.59 -0.81 -6.38
C THR A 17 7.08 -0.45 -6.31
N LEU A 18 7.98 -1.44 -6.20
CA LEU A 18 9.43 -1.26 -6.12
C LEU A 18 10.02 -0.46 -7.29
N PRO A 19 9.75 -0.77 -8.58
CA PRO A 19 10.31 0.01 -9.68
C PRO A 19 9.78 1.45 -9.69
N LYS A 20 8.52 1.67 -9.27
CA LYS A 20 7.93 3.02 -9.14
C LYS A 20 8.56 3.80 -7.99
N PHE A 21 8.88 3.12 -6.89
CA PHE A 21 9.59 3.69 -5.77
C PHE A 21 11.02 4.07 -6.16
N LEU A 22 11.77 3.19 -6.82
CA LEU A 22 13.12 3.47 -7.31
C LEU A 22 13.14 4.64 -8.31
N ASN A 23 12.14 4.70 -9.20
CA ASN A 23 11.99 5.83 -10.11
C ASN A 23 11.69 7.14 -9.36
N ALA A 24 10.85 7.10 -8.31
CA ALA A 24 10.58 8.26 -7.47
C ALA A 24 11.81 8.71 -6.67
N VAL A 25 12.61 7.76 -6.15
CA VAL A 25 13.90 8.05 -5.50
C VAL A 25 14.84 8.73 -6.49
N TYR A 26 15.00 8.14 -7.67
CA TYR A 26 15.84 8.71 -8.72
C TYR A 26 15.40 10.14 -9.10
N ALA A 27 14.09 10.34 -9.28
CA ALA A 27 13.52 11.66 -9.54
C ALA A 27 13.77 12.66 -8.40
N LEU A 28 13.78 12.20 -7.13
CA LEU A 28 14.09 13.05 -5.98
C LEU A 28 15.54 13.59 -6.02
N PHE A 29 16.49 12.76 -6.47
CA PHE A 29 17.90 13.12 -6.59
C PHE A 29 18.22 13.95 -7.83
N VAL A 30 17.50 13.73 -8.94
CA VAL A 30 17.73 14.45 -10.21
C VAL A 30 16.95 15.76 -10.29
N SER A 31 15.74 15.82 -9.75
CA SER A 31 14.87 16.99 -9.82
C SER A 31 13.93 17.02 -8.60
N PRO A 32 14.41 17.53 -7.46
CA PRO A 32 13.62 17.59 -6.23
C PRO A 32 12.39 18.48 -6.46
N SER A 33 11.25 17.84 -6.66
CA SER A 33 9.95 18.48 -6.79
C SER A 33 9.03 17.94 -5.68
N GLY A 34 8.08 18.76 -5.23
CA GLY A 34 7.08 18.31 -4.26
C GLY A 34 6.32 17.06 -4.72
N TYR A 35 6.15 16.91 -6.03
CA TYR A 35 5.56 15.72 -6.65
C TYR A 35 6.43 14.47 -6.49
N ALA A 36 7.74 14.55 -6.74
CA ALA A 36 8.65 13.43 -6.53
C ALA A 36 8.69 12.99 -5.06
N LEU A 37 8.64 13.96 -4.13
CA LEU A 37 8.64 13.71 -2.69
C LEU A 37 7.33 13.05 -2.23
N LEU A 38 6.18 13.50 -2.73
CA LEU A 38 4.89 12.85 -2.49
C LEU A 38 4.84 11.42 -3.06
N TRP A 39 5.39 11.20 -4.26
CA TRP A 39 5.49 9.87 -4.85
C TRP A 39 6.40 8.95 -4.05
N PHE A 40 7.52 9.46 -3.56
CA PHE A 40 8.44 8.71 -2.70
C PHE A 40 7.75 8.29 -1.39
N ILE A 41 7.14 9.24 -0.67
CA ILE A 41 6.44 8.98 0.60
C ILE A 41 5.30 7.98 0.38
N SER A 42 4.48 8.18 -0.66
CA SER A 42 3.33 7.33 -0.94
C SER A 42 3.73 5.89 -1.25
N ASN A 43 4.76 5.67 -2.08
CA ASN A 43 5.22 4.32 -2.41
C ASN A 43 6.03 3.69 -1.25
N GLY A 44 6.75 4.49 -0.47
CA GLY A 44 7.42 4.03 0.75
C GLY A 44 6.42 3.56 1.82
N LEU A 45 5.30 4.26 1.99
CA LEU A 45 4.26 3.88 2.94
C LEU A 45 3.58 2.56 2.57
N VAL A 46 3.44 2.26 1.27
CA VAL A 46 2.96 0.96 0.78
C VAL A 46 3.95 -0.17 1.13
N LEU A 47 5.25 0.08 1.05
CA LEU A 47 6.27 -0.90 1.45
C LEU A 47 6.27 -1.13 2.97
N VAL A 48 6.18 -0.06 3.77
CA VAL A 48 6.12 -0.15 5.24
C VAL A 48 4.86 -0.85 5.72
N SER A 49 3.71 -0.58 5.11
CA SER A 49 2.47 -1.30 5.42
C SER A 49 2.57 -2.79 5.07
N CYS A 50 3.23 -3.13 3.96
CA CYS A 50 3.50 -4.53 3.64
C CYS A 50 4.42 -5.23 4.64
N TYR A 51 5.44 -4.51 5.14
CA TYR A 51 6.27 -5.00 6.24
C TYR A 51 5.47 -5.23 7.52
N GLY A 52 4.57 -4.30 7.86
CA GLY A 52 3.65 -4.45 9.00
C GLY A 52 2.73 -5.67 8.86
N LEU A 53 2.22 -5.93 7.65
CA LEU A 53 1.39 -7.12 7.38
C LEU A 53 2.17 -8.42 7.42
N TRP A 54 3.41 -8.40 6.95
CA TRP A 54 4.29 -9.56 7.04
C TRP A 54 4.47 -10.04 8.48
N HIS A 55 4.48 -9.09 9.41
CA HIS A 55 4.54 -9.34 10.85
C HIS A 55 3.16 -9.51 11.52
N MET A 56 2.07 -9.66 10.75
CA MET A 56 0.69 -9.78 11.27
C MET A 56 0.28 -8.68 12.24
N ARG A 57 0.89 -7.50 12.13
CA ARG A 57 0.56 -6.38 13.00
C ARG A 57 -0.69 -5.69 12.47
N LYS A 58 -1.69 -5.54 13.35
CA LYS A 58 -2.90 -4.73 13.09
C LYS A 58 -2.56 -3.34 12.54
N TRP A 59 -1.49 -2.73 13.02
CA TRP A 59 -1.04 -1.40 12.57
C TRP A 59 -0.63 -1.36 11.09
N GLY A 60 -0.09 -2.47 10.56
CA GLY A 60 0.21 -2.61 9.14
C GLY A 60 -1.05 -2.52 8.28
N VAL A 61 -2.19 -3.02 8.77
CA VAL A 61 -3.46 -2.95 8.05
C VAL A 61 -3.98 -1.53 7.97
N TYR A 62 -4.00 -0.82 9.09
CA TYR A 62 -4.45 0.57 9.13
C TYR A 62 -3.55 1.45 8.26
N LEU A 63 -2.23 1.24 8.28
CA LEU A 63 -1.30 1.92 7.40
C LEU A 63 -1.55 1.62 5.92
N PHE A 64 -1.84 0.37 5.56
CA PHE A 64 -2.13 0.01 4.17
C PHE A 64 -3.38 0.74 3.68
N VAL A 65 -4.48 0.64 4.43
CA VAL A 65 -5.74 1.31 4.08
C VAL A 65 -5.56 2.82 3.98
N GLY A 66 -4.85 3.42 4.95
CA GLY A 66 -4.51 4.85 4.93
C GLY A 66 -3.69 5.25 3.71
N ALA A 67 -2.64 4.49 3.37
CA ALA A 67 -1.77 4.77 2.22
C ALA A 67 -2.54 4.74 0.89
N TRP A 68 -3.45 3.78 0.72
CA TRP A 68 -4.27 3.67 -0.49
C TRP A 68 -5.37 4.73 -0.54
N LEU A 69 -5.98 5.09 0.59
CA LEU A 69 -6.91 6.24 0.67
C LEU A 69 -6.23 7.54 0.26
N VAL A 70 -5.01 7.79 0.74
CA VAL A 70 -4.22 8.97 0.36
C VAL A 70 -3.86 8.93 -1.12
N LYS A 71 -3.55 7.75 -1.70
CA LYS A 71 -3.35 7.61 -3.15
C LYS A 71 -4.62 7.94 -3.94
N ILE A 72 -5.77 7.43 -3.54
CA ILE A 72 -7.05 7.70 -4.21
C ILE A 72 -7.38 9.20 -4.12
N ALA A 73 -7.22 9.79 -2.93
CA ALA A 73 -7.42 11.23 -2.74
C ALA A 73 -6.43 12.06 -3.56
N GLY A 74 -5.17 11.65 -3.64
CA GLY A 74 -4.14 12.31 -4.46
C GLY A 74 -4.46 12.27 -5.94
N VAL A 75 -4.96 11.14 -6.46
CA VAL A 75 -5.43 11.03 -7.86
C VAL A 75 -6.68 11.88 -8.10
N LEU A 76 -7.56 12.02 -7.11
CA LEU A 76 -8.76 12.83 -7.20
C LEU A 76 -8.44 14.35 -7.19
N TRP A 77 -7.45 14.77 -6.39
CA TRP A 77 -7.05 16.18 -6.24
C TRP A 77 -6.07 16.64 -7.31
N PHE A 78 -5.20 15.76 -7.80
CA PHE A 78 -4.25 16.06 -8.87
C PHE A 78 -4.63 15.25 -10.11
N PRO A 79 -5.45 15.80 -11.03
CA PRO A 79 -5.71 15.15 -12.30
C PRO A 79 -4.42 15.12 -13.13
N LEU A 80 -3.74 13.98 -13.12
CA LEU A 80 -2.68 13.66 -14.07
C LEU A 80 -3.32 13.55 -15.46
N GLU A 81 -2.94 14.48 -16.34
CA GLU A 81 -3.19 14.53 -17.80
C GLU A 81 -4.57 14.03 -18.30
N PRO A 82 -5.42 14.89 -18.89
CA PRO A 82 -6.68 14.47 -19.48
C PRO A 82 -6.43 13.49 -20.64
N GLY A 83 -6.54 12.18 -20.36
CA GLY A 83 -6.28 11.12 -21.34
C GLY A 83 -5.92 9.74 -20.78
N LYS A 84 -5.54 9.62 -19.49
CA LYS A 84 -5.17 8.31 -18.86
C LYS A 84 -6.22 7.78 -17.84
N SER A 85 -7.45 8.24 -17.93
CA SER A 85 -8.22 8.68 -16.75
C SER A 85 -9.19 7.70 -16.08
N THR A 86 -9.23 6.41 -16.46
CA THR A 86 -10.07 5.43 -15.73
C THR A 86 -9.23 4.32 -15.10
N LEU A 87 -8.36 3.67 -15.87
CA LEU A 87 -7.54 2.55 -15.38
C LEU A 87 -6.65 2.92 -14.18
N LEU A 88 -6.11 4.14 -14.16
CA LEU A 88 -5.26 4.62 -13.08
C LEU A 88 -6.00 4.84 -11.75
N LEU A 89 -7.32 5.08 -11.83
CA LEU A 89 -8.19 5.35 -10.68
C LEU A 89 -8.84 4.06 -10.17
N TRP A 90 -9.19 3.13 -11.06
CA TRP A 90 -9.72 1.81 -10.69
C TRP A 90 -8.66 0.89 -10.10
N PHE A 91 -7.41 0.95 -10.58
CA PHE A 91 -6.33 0.11 -10.08
C PHE A 91 -6.13 0.18 -8.55
N PRO A 92 -6.02 1.38 -7.92
CA PRO A 92 -5.90 1.47 -6.48
C PRO A 92 -7.12 0.99 -5.71
N VAL A 93 -8.32 1.21 -6.26
CA VAL A 93 -9.57 0.77 -5.64
C VAL A 93 -9.68 -0.76 -5.66
N VAL A 94 -9.37 -1.39 -6.80
CA VAL A 94 -9.40 -2.85 -6.95
C VAL A 94 -8.38 -3.51 -6.03
N VAL A 95 -7.14 -3.00 -5.96
CA VAL A 95 -6.11 -3.55 -5.06
C VAL A 95 -6.53 -3.41 -3.60
N LEU A 96 -7.10 -2.27 -3.21
CA LEU A 96 -7.63 -2.05 -1.85
C LEU A 96 -8.78 -3.01 -1.52
N LEU A 97 -9.69 -3.26 -2.47
CA LEU A 97 -10.81 -4.21 -2.31
C LEU A 97 -10.33 -5.66 -2.15
N VAL A 98 -9.43 -6.11 -3.03
CA VAL A 98 -8.83 -7.46 -2.95
C VAL A 98 -8.10 -7.61 -1.61
N TYR A 99 -7.37 -6.59 -1.21
CA TYR A 99 -6.69 -6.56 0.08
C TYR A 99 -7.66 -6.66 1.25
N LEU A 100 -8.73 -5.86 1.27
CA LEU A 100 -9.77 -5.91 2.29
C LEU A 100 -10.43 -7.29 2.36
N ALA A 101 -10.68 -7.93 1.23
CA ALA A 101 -11.24 -9.28 1.19
C ALA A 101 -10.29 -10.32 1.83
N VAL A 102 -8.99 -10.27 1.48
CA VAL A 102 -7.97 -11.17 2.04
C VAL A 102 -7.77 -10.91 3.54
N VAL A 103 -7.72 -9.65 3.94
CA VAL A 103 -7.50 -9.24 5.32
C VAL A 103 -8.73 -9.49 6.18
N ALA A 104 -9.95 -9.25 5.70
CA ALA A 104 -11.18 -9.56 6.43
C ALA A 104 -11.26 -11.04 6.78
N HIS A 105 -10.78 -11.92 5.89
CA HIS A 105 -10.71 -13.36 6.15
C HIS A 105 -9.73 -13.70 7.30
N HIS A 106 -8.62 -12.97 7.42
CA HIS A 106 -7.57 -13.22 8.43
C HIS A 106 -7.67 -12.29 9.66
N TRP A 107 -8.65 -11.38 9.69
CA TRP A 107 -8.82 -10.39 10.75
C TRP A 107 -9.07 -11.04 12.11
N LYS A 108 -9.82 -12.14 12.12
CA LYS A 108 -10.16 -12.89 13.33
C LYS A 108 -8.92 -13.51 14.00
N ASP A 109 -7.95 -13.95 13.20
CA ASP A 109 -6.71 -14.56 13.69
C ASP A 109 -5.74 -13.49 14.22
N MET A 110 -5.62 -12.35 13.54
CA MET A 110 -4.81 -11.22 14.03
C MET A 110 -5.34 -10.63 15.35
N ASN A 111 -6.64 -10.78 15.63
CA ASN A 111 -7.23 -10.30 16.87
C ASN A 111 -6.88 -11.20 18.07
N LYS A 112 -6.72 -12.51 17.85
CA LYS A 112 -6.28 -13.45 18.89
C LYS A 112 -4.81 -13.23 19.27
N GLU A 113 -3.92 -13.17 18.28
CA GLU A 113 -2.47 -13.02 18.51
C GLU A 113 -2.14 -11.70 19.22
N SER A 114 -2.88 -10.63 18.91
CA SER A 114 -2.74 -9.34 19.58
C SER A 114 -3.19 -9.35 21.04
N ASN A 115 -4.11 -10.23 21.44
CA ASN A 115 -4.57 -10.32 22.83
C ASN A 115 -3.59 -11.13 23.69
N GLU A 116 -2.89 -12.09 23.09
CA GLU A 116 -1.85 -12.88 23.76
C GLU A 116 -0.58 -12.06 24.04
N LEU A 117 -0.26 -11.07 23.21
CA LEU A 117 0.88 -10.17 23.42
C LEU A 117 0.65 -9.08 24.49
N ILE A 118 -0.59 -8.95 24.99
CA ILE A 118 -0.97 -7.96 26.02
C ILE A 118 -1.09 -8.62 27.42
N GLN A 119 -1.05 -9.96 27.50
CA GLN A 119 -0.95 -10.70 28.77
C GLN A 119 0.51 -10.96 29.15
#